data_AF-F8JN93-F1
#
_entry.id   AF-F8JN93-F1
#
_cell.length_a   1.000
_cell.length_b   1.000
_cell.length_c   1.000
_cell.angle_alpha   90.00
_cell.angle_beta   90.00
_cell.angle_gamma   90.00
#
_symmetry.space_group_name_H-M   'P 1'
#
loop_
_entity.id
_entity.type
_entity.pdbx_description
1 polymer ?
#
loop_
_entity_poly.entity_id
_entity_poly.type
_entity_poly.pdbx_seq_one_letter_code
_entity_poly.pdbx_strand_id
1 'polypeptide(L)'
;MLRIRLTAADFASVRFAPRPAPLQELNTAFLTLFRPDGAVLLARWRRRVLGALPPTAGALGEVVRRVRAPAFLDVFADSLPEALDEVRSARPELVRAELERVHAGRPAPPAWVRDLHRGDADAWRPLLRAQRSEG
;
A
#
# COMPACT_ATOMS: atom_id res chain seq x y z
N MET A 1 2.37 17.96 -14.76
CA MET A 1 2.24 16.56 -15.23
C MET A 1 3.60 16.14 -15.79
N LEU A 2 4.20 15.07 -15.27
CA LEU A 2 5.48 14.57 -15.77
C LEU A 2 5.22 13.69 -17.00
N ARG A 3 5.86 13.99 -18.13
CA ARG A 3 5.79 13.16 -19.35
C ARG A 3 7.15 12.51 -19.55
N ILE A 4 7.21 11.19 -19.33
CA ILE A 4 8.41 10.39 -19.52
C ILE A 4 8.39 9.81 -20.94
N ARG A 5 9.47 9.98 -21.70
CA ARG A 5 9.63 9.39 -23.04
C ARG A 5 10.52 8.15 -22.91
N LEU A 6 9.93 6.98 -23.09
CA LEU A 6 10.64 5.70 -23.10
C LEU A 6 10.89 5.28 -24.55
N THR A 7 12.17 5.23 -24.95
CA THR A 7 12.59 4.77 -26.28
C THR A 7 12.82 3.25 -26.30
N ALA A 8 12.99 2.67 -27.49
CA ALA A 8 13.36 1.26 -27.63
C ALA A 8 14.71 0.95 -26.96
N ALA A 9 15.67 1.89 -27.01
CA ALA A 9 16.95 1.76 -26.33
C ALA A 9 16.79 1.75 -24.80
N ASP A 10 15.92 2.62 -24.27
CA ASP A 10 15.61 2.65 -22.83
C ASP A 10 14.97 1.32 -22.40
N PHE A 11 14.02 0.80 -23.18
CA PHE A 11 13.39 -0.50 -22.93
C PHE A 11 14.41 -1.64 -22.89
N ALA A 12 15.35 -1.68 -23.85
CA ALA A 12 16.42 -2.68 -23.89
C ALA A 12 17.38 -2.60 -22.68
N SER A 13 17.46 -1.44 -22.03
CA SER A 13 18.27 -1.23 -20.83
C SER A 13 17.56 -1.62 -19.53
N VAL A 14 16.24 -1.84 -19.54
CA VAL A 14 15.48 -2.24 -18.34
C VAL A 14 16.02 -3.56 -17.80
N ARG A 15 16.22 -3.60 -16.49
CA ARG A 15 16.59 -4.81 -15.74
C ARG A 15 15.57 -5.04 -14.65
N PHE A 16 15.25 -6.31 -14.42
CA PHE A 16 14.44 -6.71 -13.29
C PHE A 16 15.33 -6.80 -12.05
N ALA A 17 14.81 -6.32 -10.92
CA ALA A 17 15.47 -6.52 -9.65
C ALA A 17 15.62 -8.04 -9.39
N PRO A 18 16.76 -8.49 -8.84
CA PRO A 18 17.00 -9.91 -8.60
C PRO A 18 16.12 -10.47 -7.48
N ARG A 19 15.52 -9.61 -6.67
CA ARG A 19 14.63 -9.96 -5.57
C ARG A 19 13.38 -9.06 -5.60
N PRO A 20 12.24 -9.60 -5.15
CA PRO A 20 11.01 -8.82 -5.06
C PRO A 20 11.18 -7.69 -4.04
N ALA A 21 10.42 -6.62 -4.21
CA ALA A 21 10.23 -5.59 -3.19
C ALA A 21 8.89 -5.91 -2.48
N PRO A 22 8.89 -6.82 -1.49
CA PRO A 22 7.68 -7.52 -1.06
C PRO A 22 6.57 -6.58 -0.62
N LEU A 23 6.91 -5.51 0.11
CA LEU A 23 5.91 -4.57 0.59
C LEU A 23 5.38 -3.64 -0.51
N GLN A 24 6.25 -3.24 -1.44
CA GLN A 24 5.87 -2.44 -2.61
C GLN A 24 4.94 -3.23 -3.53
N GLU A 25 5.25 -4.50 -3.79
CA GLU A 25 4.43 -5.41 -4.58
C GLU A 25 3.07 -5.66 -3.92
N LEU A 26 3.06 -5.90 -2.60
CA LEU A 26 1.82 -6.07 -1.83
C LEU A 26 0.93 -4.83 -1.92
N ASN A 27 1.49 -3.64 -1.66
CA ASN A 27 0.74 -2.39 -1.75
C ASN A 27 0.21 -2.14 -3.18
N THR A 28 0.99 -2.49 -4.20
CA THR A 28 0.58 -2.42 -5.61
C THR A 28 -0.57 -3.39 -5.92
N ALA A 29 -0.53 -4.60 -5.37
CA ALA A 29 -1.61 -5.57 -5.49
C ALA A 29 -2.90 -5.05 -4.84
N PHE A 30 -2.83 -4.46 -3.64
CA PHE A 30 -3.99 -3.86 -2.98
C PHE A 30 -4.54 -2.63 -3.72
N LEU A 31 -3.68 -1.76 -4.24
CA LEU A 31 -4.11 -0.67 -5.13
C LEU A 31 -4.86 -1.25 -6.32
N THR A 32 -4.32 -2.29 -6.96
CA THR A 32 -4.94 -2.94 -8.11
C THR A 32 -6.25 -3.64 -7.76
N LEU A 33 -6.37 -4.18 -6.55
CA LEU A 33 -7.56 -4.85 -6.03
C LEU A 33 -8.72 -3.86 -5.82
N PHE A 34 -8.43 -2.69 -5.25
CA PHE A 34 -9.45 -1.71 -4.87
C PHE A 34 -9.73 -0.63 -5.91
N ARG A 35 -8.93 -0.55 -6.97
CA ARG A 35 -9.20 0.38 -8.08
C ARG A 35 -10.44 -0.04 -8.89
N PRO A 36 -11.26 0.92 -9.35
CA PRO A 36 -12.46 0.63 -10.13
C PRO A 36 -12.16 0.29 -11.61
N ASP A 37 -10.99 0.64 -12.14
CA ASP A 37 -10.60 0.43 -13.54
C ASP A 37 -10.09 -1.00 -13.80
N GLY A 38 -9.85 -1.34 -15.08
CA GLY A 38 -9.20 -2.60 -15.46
C GLY A 38 -10.04 -3.88 -15.31
N ALA A 39 -11.37 -3.76 -15.16
CA ALA A 39 -12.26 -4.88 -14.90
C ALA A 39 -12.17 -6.02 -15.94
N VAL A 40 -11.94 -5.70 -17.22
CA VAL A 40 -11.82 -6.72 -18.29
C VAL A 40 -10.70 -7.72 -18.03
N LEU A 41 -9.53 -7.25 -17.57
CA LEU A 41 -8.37 -8.11 -17.31
C LEU A 41 -8.33 -8.61 -15.86
N LEU A 42 -8.79 -7.80 -14.90
CA LEU A 42 -8.57 -8.03 -13.48
C LEU A 42 -9.77 -8.62 -12.74
N ALA A 43 -10.99 -8.59 -13.29
CA ALA A 43 -12.18 -8.99 -12.53
C ALA A 43 -12.12 -10.43 -12.00
N ARG A 44 -11.61 -11.38 -12.81
CA ARG A 44 -11.47 -12.78 -12.37
C ARG A 44 -10.44 -12.91 -11.23
N TRP A 45 -9.32 -12.22 -11.34
CA TRP A 45 -8.29 -12.20 -10.31
C TRP A 45 -8.83 -11.54 -9.02
N ARG A 46 -9.49 -10.38 -9.12
CA ARG A 46 -10.09 -9.66 -7.98
C ARG A 46 -11.07 -10.53 -7.21
N ARG A 47 -12.00 -11.20 -7.90
CA ARG A 47 -12.96 -12.10 -7.24
C ARG A 47 -12.27 -13.23 -6.48
N ARG A 48 -11.24 -13.84 -7.07
CA ARG A 48 -10.49 -14.92 -6.43
C ARG A 48 -9.75 -14.40 -5.19
N VAL A 49 -9.03 -13.29 -5.32
CA VAL A 49 -8.24 -12.72 -4.23
C VAL A 49 -9.16 -12.26 -3.10
N LEU A 50 -10.21 -11.48 -3.39
CA LEU A 50 -11.18 -11.05 -2.37
C LEU A 50 -11.83 -12.22 -1.61
N GLY A 51 -12.05 -13.36 -2.29
CA GLY A 51 -12.59 -14.57 -1.64
C GLY A 51 -11.58 -15.34 -0.80
N ALA A 52 -10.27 -15.11 -0.99
CA ALA A 52 -9.19 -15.77 -0.26
C ALA A 52 -8.56 -14.88 0.83
N LEU A 53 -8.87 -13.58 0.83
CA LEU A 53 -8.29 -12.64 1.80
C LEU A 53 -8.77 -12.95 3.22
N PRO A 54 -7.86 -12.95 4.21
CA PRO A 54 -8.25 -13.03 5.60
C PRO A 54 -8.99 -11.74 6.01
N PRO A 55 -9.88 -11.79 7.02
CA PRO A 55 -10.57 -10.60 7.52
C PRO A 55 -9.62 -9.45 7.92
N THR A 56 -8.38 -9.77 8.30
CA THR A 56 -7.33 -8.80 8.66
C THR A 56 -6.93 -7.89 7.49
N ALA A 57 -7.10 -8.32 6.24
CA ALA A 57 -6.75 -7.52 5.06
C ALA A 57 -7.63 -6.27 4.91
N GLY A 58 -8.78 -6.19 5.60
CA GLY A 58 -9.66 -5.02 5.57
C GLY A 58 -8.97 -3.73 6.01
N ALA A 59 -8.01 -3.81 6.95
CA ALA A 59 -7.26 -2.65 7.42
C ALA A 59 -6.41 -2.00 6.30
N LEU A 60 -5.85 -2.79 5.38
CA LEU A 60 -5.12 -2.27 4.22
C LEU A 60 -6.05 -1.53 3.25
N GLY A 61 -7.27 -2.04 3.06
CA GLY A 61 -8.30 -1.33 2.30
C GLY A 61 -8.55 0.08 2.82
N GLU A 62 -8.66 0.25 4.13
CA GLU A 62 -8.96 1.57 4.71
C GLU A 62 -7.87 2.63 4.46
N VAL A 63 -6.64 2.22 4.14
CA VAL A 63 -5.49 3.12 3.90
C VAL A 63 -5.11 3.21 2.41
N VAL A 64 -5.30 2.14 1.63
CA VAL A 64 -4.78 2.02 0.26
C VAL A 64 -5.85 2.34 -0.79
N ARG A 65 -7.10 2.67 -0.40
CA ARG A 65 -8.25 2.92 -1.31
C ARG A 65 -8.19 4.17 -2.22
N ARG A 66 -7.05 4.86 -2.31
CA ARG A 66 -6.85 5.96 -3.29
C ARG A 66 -6.01 5.49 -4.48
N VAL A 67 -6.06 6.25 -5.57
CA VAL A 67 -5.20 6.09 -6.76
C VAL A 67 -3.70 6.04 -6.41
N ARG A 68 -3.32 6.59 -5.25
CA ARG A 68 -1.95 6.60 -4.73
C ARG A 68 -1.93 6.25 -3.24
N ALA A 69 -1.20 5.19 -2.88
CA ALA A 69 -0.92 4.81 -1.51
C ALA A 69 -0.21 5.95 -0.74
N PRO A 70 -0.28 6.00 0.60
CA PRO A 70 0.58 6.85 1.41
C PRO A 70 2.06 6.64 1.10
N ALA A 71 2.82 7.73 1.01
CA ALA A 71 4.26 7.68 0.75
C ALA A 71 5.03 6.91 1.84
N PHE A 72 4.56 6.93 3.08
CA PHE A 72 5.17 6.15 4.17
C PHE A 72 4.99 4.63 4.03
N LEU A 73 4.19 4.17 3.06
CA LEU A 73 4.06 2.75 2.69
C LEU A 73 4.87 2.39 1.43
N ASP A 74 5.49 3.36 0.77
CA ASP A 74 6.22 3.19 -0.49
C ASP A 74 7.72 2.96 -0.21
N VAL A 75 8.01 1.84 0.46
CA VAL A 75 9.36 1.45 0.88
C VAL A 75 9.96 0.39 -0.07
N PHE A 76 11.24 0.55 -0.39
CA PHE A 76 12.01 -0.32 -1.29
C PHE A 76 13.01 -1.14 -0.49
N ALA A 77 12.49 -1.91 0.48
CA ALA A 77 13.28 -2.84 1.26
C ALA A 77 13.27 -4.23 0.63
N ASP A 78 14.35 -4.95 0.89
CA ASP A 78 14.71 -6.20 0.25
C ASP A 78 14.09 -7.43 0.93
N SER A 79 13.52 -7.21 2.11
CA SER A 79 12.80 -8.19 2.90
C SER A 79 11.58 -7.58 3.56
N LEU A 80 10.56 -8.41 3.83
CA LEU A 80 9.35 -7.96 4.51
C LEU A 80 9.63 -7.42 5.93
N PRO A 81 10.45 -8.07 6.78
CA PRO A 81 10.75 -7.53 8.11
C PRO A 81 11.37 -6.14 8.07
N GLU A 82 12.37 -5.93 7.21
CA GLU A 82 13.03 -4.65 7.00
C GLU A 82 12.04 -3.58 6.50
N ALA A 83 11.18 -3.94 5.53
CA ALA A 83 10.15 -3.04 5.02
C ALA A 83 9.18 -2.59 6.12
N LEU A 84 8.75 -3.52 6.99
CA LEU A 84 7.85 -3.20 8.10
C LEU A 84 8.53 -2.35 9.18
N ASP A 85 9.83 -2.51 9.39
CA ASP A 85 10.62 -1.68 10.29
C ASP A 85 10.75 -0.26 9.75
N GLU A 86 11.02 -0.12 8.45
CA GLU A 86 11.09 1.17 7.77
C GLU A 86 9.75 1.93 7.84
N VAL A 87 8.63 1.25 7.54
CA VAL A 87 7.27 1.81 7.69
C VAL A 87 7.01 2.31 9.10
N ARG A 88 7.40 1.54 10.13
CA ARG A 88 7.24 1.93 11.55
C ARG A 88 8.13 3.12 11.94
N SER A 89 9.28 3.26 11.28
CA SER A 89 10.21 4.38 11.50
C SER A 89 9.80 5.67 10.79
N ALA A 90 8.71 5.64 10.00
CA ALA A 90 8.23 6.80 9.28
C ALA A 90 7.98 7.98 10.22
N ARG A 91 8.44 9.16 9.79
CA ARG A 91 8.30 10.41 10.56
C ARG A 91 6.82 10.65 10.90
N PRO A 92 6.46 10.92 12.17
CA PRO A 92 5.07 11.14 12.56
C PRO A 92 4.38 12.24 11.74
N GLU A 93 5.12 13.28 11.35
CA GLU A 93 4.58 14.36 10.51
C GLU A 93 4.18 13.87 9.12
N LEU A 94 4.97 12.97 8.52
CA LEU A 94 4.68 12.37 7.22
C LEU A 94 3.44 11.48 7.30
N VAL A 95 3.37 10.63 8.34
CA VAL A 95 2.22 9.75 8.57
C VAL A 95 0.95 10.59 8.70
N ARG A 96 0.98 11.64 9.51
CA ARG A 96 -0.16 12.55 9.70
C ARG A 96 -0.62 13.20 8.39
N ALA A 97 0.31 13.82 7.66
CA ALA A 97 0.02 14.51 6.41
C ALA A 97 -0.57 13.56 5.35
N GLU A 98 -0.04 12.33 5.26
CA GLU A 98 -0.52 11.35 4.29
C GLU A 98 -1.87 10.75 4.68
N LEU A 99 -2.15 10.54 5.97
CA LEU A 99 -3.48 10.12 6.44
C LEU A 99 -4.53 11.21 6.20
N GLU A 100 -4.22 12.47 6.48
CA GLU A 100 -5.08 13.62 6.14
C GLU A 100 -5.35 13.65 4.64
N ARG A 101 -4.32 13.48 3.81
CA ARG A 101 -4.46 13.40 2.36
C ARG A 101 -5.36 12.25 1.93
N VAL A 102 -5.19 11.05 2.48
CA VAL A 102 -5.97 9.86 2.09
C VAL A 102 -7.44 9.98 2.49
N HIS A 103 -7.71 10.52 3.67
CA HIS A 103 -9.06 10.66 4.22
C HIS A 103 -9.74 11.99 3.91
N ALA A 104 -9.07 12.94 3.24
CA ALA A 104 -9.68 14.18 2.80
C ALA A 104 -10.96 13.92 1.97
N GLY A 105 -12.08 14.53 2.39
CA GLY A 105 -13.38 14.41 1.73
C GLY A 105 -14.10 13.07 1.95
N ARG A 106 -13.71 12.28 2.96
CA ARG A 106 -14.34 11.00 3.33
C ARG A 106 -15.09 11.12 4.67
N PRO A 107 -16.02 10.19 4.96
CA PRO A 107 -16.53 10.00 6.32
C PRO A 107 -15.39 9.79 7.32
N ALA A 108 -15.68 10.02 8.60
CA ALA A 108 -14.69 9.93 9.67
C ALA A 108 -13.89 8.61 9.58
N PRO A 109 -12.55 8.66 9.60
CA PRO A 109 -11.72 7.47 9.45
C PRO A 109 -11.92 6.52 10.64
N PRO A 110 -11.64 5.21 10.49
CA PRO A 110 -11.70 4.25 11.60
C PRO A 110 -10.87 4.67 12.81
N ALA A 111 -11.23 4.19 14.01
CA ALA A 111 -10.57 4.58 15.27
C ALA A 111 -9.04 4.40 15.22
N TRP A 112 -8.56 3.24 14.78
CA TRP A 112 -7.14 2.96 14.69
C TRP A 112 -6.39 3.91 13.74
N VAL A 113 -7.03 4.39 12.67
CA VAL A 113 -6.42 5.38 11.76
C VAL A 113 -6.30 6.74 12.45
N ARG A 114 -7.29 7.12 13.27
CA ARG A 114 -7.21 8.33 14.09
C ARG A 114 -6.13 8.21 15.15
N ASP A 115 -5.97 7.05 15.75
CA ASP A 115 -4.93 6.79 16.75
C ASP A 115 -3.54 6.85 16.11
N LEU A 116 -3.40 6.34 14.87
CA LEU A 116 -2.19 6.47 14.06
C LEU A 116 -1.86 7.93 13.72
N HIS A 117 -2.88 8.73 13.38
CA HIS A 117 -2.74 10.19 13.16
C HIS A 117 -2.25 10.94 14.42
N ARG A 118 -2.69 10.48 15.60
CA ARG A 118 -2.26 11.00 16.91
C ARG A 118 -0.87 10.50 17.35
N GLY A 119 -0.29 9.53 16.63
CA GLY A 119 1.04 9.00 16.92
C GLY A 119 1.06 7.86 17.94
N ASP A 120 -0.07 7.17 18.15
CA ASP A 120 -0.12 5.98 19.00
C ASP A 120 0.66 4.82 18.35
N ALA A 121 1.65 4.29 19.08
CA ALA A 121 2.48 3.18 18.61
C ALA A 121 1.67 1.88 18.42
N ASP A 122 0.63 1.65 19.21
CA ASP A 122 -0.20 0.45 19.11
C ASP A 122 -1.17 0.50 17.94
N ALA A 123 -1.44 1.70 17.41
CA ALA A 123 -2.27 1.91 16.23
C ALA A 123 -1.68 1.33 14.94
N TRP A 124 -0.38 0.97 14.94
CA TRP A 124 0.25 0.26 13.82
C TRP A 124 -0.18 -1.22 13.74
N ARG A 125 -0.65 -1.82 14.84
CA ARG A 125 -0.92 -3.27 14.91
C ARG A 125 -1.91 -3.77 13.83
N PRO A 126 -3.05 -3.10 13.55
CA PRO A 126 -3.98 -3.57 12.51
C PRO A 126 -3.32 -3.63 11.13
N LEU A 127 -2.55 -2.60 10.78
CA LEU A 127 -1.87 -2.50 9.49
C LEU A 127 -0.77 -3.57 9.35
N LEU A 128 0.08 -3.72 10.36
CA LEU A 128 1.17 -4.71 10.32
C LEU A 128 0.64 -6.15 10.30
N ARG A 129 -0.48 -6.44 10.98
CA ARG A 129 -1.12 -7.77 10.88
C ARG A 129 -1.63 -8.03 9.47
N ALA A 130 -2.26 -7.04 8.85
CA ALA A 130 -2.75 -7.17 7.48
C ALA A 130 -1.60 -7.45 6.49
N GLN A 131 -0.44 -6.81 6.68
CA GLN A 131 0.74 -7.01 5.83
C GLN A 131 1.46 -8.35 6.08
N ARG A 132 1.25 -8.98 7.23
CA ARG A 132 1.82 -10.30 7.58
C ARG A 132 0.90 -11.48 7.27
N SER A 133 -0.39 -11.23 7.07
CA SER A 133 -1.38 -12.29 6.84
C SER A 133 -1.43 -12.83 5.40
N GLU A 134 -0.53 -12.36 4.53
CA GLU A 134 -0.33 -12.90 3.17
C GLU A 134 1.01 -13.64 3.00
N GLY A 135 1.47 -14.33 4.06
CA GLY A 135 2.62 -15.23 4.01
C GLY A 135 2.23 -16.66 3.67
#